data_AF-A0A5N7DD91-F1
#
_entry.id   AF-A0A5N7DD91-F1
#
_cell.length_a   1.000
_cell.length_b   1.000
_cell.length_c   1.000
_cell.angle_alpha   90.00
_cell.angle_beta   90.00
_cell.angle_gamma   90.00
#
_symmetry.space_group_name_H-M   'P 1'
#
loop_
_entity.id
_entity.type
_entity.pdbx_description
1 polymer ?
#
loop_
_entity_poly.entity_id
_entity_poly.type
_entity_poly.pdbx_seq_one_letter_code
_entity_poly.pdbx_strand_id
1 'polypeptide(L)'
;MVLGLLPYVLATFQLNAFVSNMSYRLFQRSLPGSLGTAPEGAVGYYQPPPGPIANNAQPTETRPVVDSTVTSKTAAQGLSREPAELSGAPPVTTNAQGNFAILTGTVTKTQATMESTQAATAGRDLTEVYIASQLYHVPCSTTMSLQTPLCSLLKIQHPVLLAGMARASGAPLAAAVSNAGGLGTVGGLGYTPEQLSEMLTELKASLRDPSLPFGVDLALPQIGGGARATNHDYTNGQLDQLIDVVISHGAKLFVSAVGVPPERVIKRLHDAGILIMNMVGAPKHAEKALKLGVDIVCAQGGEGGGHTGEIPFSVLVPAVVDVAKKYKSPLTGQPALVVAAGGINDGRSLAASLMLGAVGVWVGTRFVASKESSASQLHKEAVVGAQFGETKRTLVLSGRPLRMLPNDYIKDWEKRPEEIAQLTAKGIVPIEHDFNKDKEDIEIPYLMGDVSGIIKEIKPAGDIVREMVQQAVEVLRTGGTYIKAGSASKL
;
A
#
# COMPACT_ATOMS: atom_id res chain seq x y z
N MET A 1 -5.78 -72.22 10.62
CA MET A 1 -4.32 -71.95 10.59
C MET A 1 -4.17 -70.48 10.22
N VAL A 2 -4.27 -69.54 11.17
CA VAL A 2 -3.28 -69.10 12.19
C VAL A 2 -2.73 -67.72 11.76
N LEU A 3 -3.00 -66.71 12.62
CA LEU A 3 -2.35 -65.38 12.79
C LEU A 3 -2.50 -64.36 11.64
N GLY A 4 -2.87 -63.08 11.83
CA GLY A 4 -3.08 -62.25 13.01
C GLY A 4 -2.70 -60.78 12.71
N LEU A 5 -3.58 -59.84 13.12
CA LEU A 5 -3.26 -58.48 13.61
C LEU A 5 -2.80 -57.35 12.63
N LEU A 6 -3.66 -56.32 12.50
CA LEU A 6 -3.27 -54.89 12.49
C LEU A 6 -2.32 -54.61 13.69
N PRO A 7 -1.37 -53.64 13.66
CA PRO A 7 -1.60 -52.25 13.20
C PRO A 7 -0.38 -51.51 12.58
N TYR A 8 -0.58 -50.51 11.71
CA TYR A 8 0.38 -49.39 11.53
C TYR A 8 -0.36 -48.10 11.15
N VAL A 9 -1.04 -47.53 12.16
CA VAL A 9 -1.16 -46.09 12.33
C VAL A 9 0.21 -45.64 12.87
N LEU A 10 1.12 -45.21 11.98
CA LEU A 10 2.36 -44.45 12.26
C LEU A 10 3.20 -44.36 10.97
N ALA A 11 2.75 -43.56 9.99
CA ALA A 11 3.59 -43.13 8.86
C ALA A 11 3.12 -41.82 8.19
N THR A 12 2.35 -40.97 8.90
CA THR A 12 1.91 -39.64 8.42
C THR A 12 2.43 -38.49 9.28
N PHE A 13 3.44 -38.74 10.10
CA PHE A 13 4.20 -37.71 10.82
C PHE A 13 5.69 -37.92 10.56
N GLN A 14 6.17 -37.57 9.36
CA GLN A 14 7.54 -37.12 9.08
C GLN A 14 7.76 -36.83 7.58
N LEU A 15 6.91 -35.98 6.99
CA LEU A 15 7.20 -35.35 5.69
C LEU A 15 7.03 -33.82 5.71
N ASN A 16 7.14 -33.20 6.90
CA ASN A 16 7.12 -31.75 7.10
C ASN A 16 8.48 -31.18 7.59
N ALA A 17 9.58 -31.91 7.40
CA ALA A 17 10.91 -31.46 7.82
C ALA A 17 11.99 -31.55 6.73
N PHE A 18 11.62 -31.61 5.45
CA PHE A 18 12.60 -31.73 4.36
C PHE A 18 12.27 -30.95 3.08
N VAL A 19 11.63 -29.77 3.21
CA VAL A 19 11.47 -28.80 2.10
C VAL A 19 11.88 -27.38 2.53
N SER A 20 12.59 -27.21 3.64
CA SER A 20 13.01 -25.92 4.18
C SER A 20 14.47 -25.54 3.84
N ASN A 21 15.03 -26.06 2.73
CA ASN A 21 16.37 -25.64 2.28
C ASN A 21 16.60 -25.94 0.79
N MET A 22 15.79 -25.32 -0.09
CA MET A 22 16.04 -25.37 -1.53
C MET A 22 16.20 -23.96 -2.11
N SER A 23 17.37 -23.72 -2.69
CA SER A 23 17.86 -22.43 -3.18
C SER A 23 16.95 -21.80 -4.24
N TYR A 24 16.86 -20.47 -4.18
CA TYR A 24 16.08 -19.56 -5.04
C TYR A 24 16.30 -19.70 -6.56
N ARG A 25 17.30 -20.48 -7.02
CA ARG A 25 17.62 -20.70 -8.44
C ARG A 25 16.66 -21.64 -9.19
N LEU A 26 15.69 -22.27 -8.52
CA LEU A 26 14.74 -23.20 -9.18
C LEU A 26 13.35 -22.63 -9.46
N PHE A 27 13.03 -21.41 -9.01
CA PHE A 27 11.73 -20.79 -9.26
C PHE A 27 11.65 -19.96 -10.56
N GLN A 28 12.74 -19.88 -11.34
CA GLN A 28 12.76 -19.30 -12.69
C GLN A 28 12.66 -20.33 -13.83
N ARG A 29 12.42 -21.61 -13.51
CA ARG A 29 12.08 -22.62 -14.53
C ARG A 29 10.62 -23.02 -14.37
N SER A 30 9.82 -22.53 -15.30
CA SER A 30 8.51 -23.05 -15.73
C SER A 30 8.19 -24.46 -15.25
N LEU A 31 7.08 -24.62 -14.50
CA LEU A 31 6.36 -25.88 -14.42
C LEU A 31 5.19 -25.85 -15.41
N PRO A 32 5.08 -26.83 -16.32
CA PRO A 32 4.10 -26.84 -17.39
C PRO A 32 2.73 -27.37 -16.95
N GLY A 33 1.67 -26.76 -17.50
CA GLY A 33 0.32 -27.29 -17.45
C GLY A 33 0.10 -28.44 -18.45
N SER A 34 -0.83 -29.33 -18.08
CA SER A 34 -1.77 -30.04 -18.94
C SER A 34 -1.24 -30.70 -20.24
N LEU A 35 -1.15 -32.03 -20.20
CA LEU A 35 -0.95 -32.95 -21.32
C LEU A 35 -1.84 -32.63 -22.55
N GLY A 36 -1.24 -32.50 -23.73
CA GLY A 36 -1.95 -32.37 -25.02
C GLY A 36 -1.08 -32.05 -26.23
N THR A 37 -0.28 -33.02 -26.68
CA THR A 37 0.18 -33.29 -28.08
C THR A 37 0.71 -32.16 -29.02
N ALA A 38 2.05 -32.19 -29.22
CA ALA A 38 2.84 -32.05 -30.49
C ALA A 38 2.99 -30.68 -31.24
N PRO A 39 4.02 -30.48 -32.11
CA PRO A 39 5.38 -31.04 -32.17
C PRO A 39 6.52 -29.97 -32.25
N GLU A 40 7.75 -30.48 -32.27
CA GLU A 40 9.06 -29.82 -32.21
C GLU A 40 9.38 -28.80 -33.31
N GLY A 41 10.13 -27.75 -32.93
CA GLY A 41 11.07 -27.06 -33.82
C GLY A 41 11.04 -25.53 -33.78
N ALA A 42 11.89 -24.91 -32.94
CA ALA A 42 12.67 -23.73 -33.31
C ALA A 42 13.65 -23.35 -32.18
N VAL A 43 14.93 -23.38 -32.54
CA VAL A 43 16.10 -23.13 -31.72
C VAL A 43 16.33 -21.63 -31.60
N GLY A 44 16.80 -21.17 -30.43
CA GLY A 44 16.93 -19.76 -30.09
C GLY A 44 18.07 -19.00 -30.76
N TYR A 45 18.03 -17.67 -30.63
CA TYR A 45 19.21 -16.80 -30.73
C TYR A 45 19.13 -15.68 -29.69
N TYR A 46 20.13 -15.68 -28.82
CA TYR A 46 20.54 -14.61 -27.92
C TYR A 46 21.20 -13.50 -28.74
N GLN A 47 20.77 -12.24 -28.62
CA GLN A 47 21.53 -11.09 -29.14
C GLN A 47 22.13 -10.29 -27.97
N PRO A 48 23.43 -9.92 -28.04
CA PRO A 48 24.07 -9.07 -27.06
C PRO A 48 23.63 -7.60 -27.21
N PRO A 49 23.76 -6.77 -26.14
CA PRO A 49 23.25 -5.40 -26.14
C PRO A 49 24.03 -4.46 -27.07
N PRO A 50 23.38 -3.43 -27.65
CA PRO A 50 24.06 -2.45 -28.49
C PRO A 50 24.99 -1.54 -27.66
N GLY A 51 26.13 -1.20 -28.26
CA GLY A 51 27.18 -0.35 -27.68
C GLY A 51 26.76 1.13 -27.50
N PRO A 52 27.61 1.94 -26.85
CA PRO A 52 27.23 3.27 -26.38
C PRO A 52 27.01 4.28 -27.51
N ILE A 53 25.90 5.01 -27.42
CA ILE A 53 25.57 6.14 -28.30
C ILE A 53 26.35 7.38 -27.83
N ALA A 54 27.10 8.01 -28.74
CA ALA A 54 27.84 9.24 -28.49
C ALA A 54 26.89 10.45 -28.40
N ASN A 55 26.87 11.13 -27.26
CA ASN A 55 26.20 12.43 -27.08
C ASN A 55 27.19 13.56 -27.36
N ASN A 56 26.99 14.30 -28.45
CA ASN A 56 27.68 15.57 -28.70
C ASN A 56 27.02 16.67 -27.87
N ALA A 57 27.62 17.05 -26.74
CA ALA A 57 27.25 18.22 -25.97
C ALA A 57 28.13 19.43 -26.37
N GLN A 58 27.49 20.55 -26.73
CA GLN A 58 28.16 21.85 -26.83
C GLN A 58 28.21 22.53 -25.44
N PRO A 59 29.21 23.40 -25.17
CA PRO A 59 29.50 23.90 -23.83
C PRO A 59 28.64 25.13 -23.49
N THR A 60 28.07 25.16 -22.28
CA THR A 60 27.49 26.37 -21.68
C THR A 60 28.33 26.86 -20.51
N GLU A 61 28.50 28.18 -20.49
CA GLU A 61 29.38 28.99 -19.65
C GLU A 61 29.11 28.89 -18.14
N THR A 62 30.20 28.98 -17.38
CA THR A 62 30.26 29.04 -15.92
C THR A 62 29.82 30.40 -15.37
N ARG A 63 29.10 30.41 -14.24
CA ARG A 63 28.96 31.58 -13.35
C ARG A 63 29.34 31.25 -11.90
N PRO A 64 29.85 32.22 -11.12
CA PRO A 64 30.67 31.97 -9.94
C PRO A 64 29.86 31.85 -8.64
N VAL A 65 30.46 31.13 -7.69
CA VAL A 65 30.07 30.98 -6.29
C VAL A 65 30.48 32.24 -5.51
N VAL A 66 29.59 32.75 -4.65
CA VAL A 66 29.93 33.76 -3.65
C VAL A 66 29.77 33.13 -2.26
N ASP A 67 30.88 33.08 -1.55
CA ASP A 67 31.03 32.71 -0.16
C ASP A 67 30.78 33.95 0.72
N SER A 68 30.07 33.81 1.83
CA SER A 68 30.05 34.85 2.86
C SER A 68 29.90 34.24 4.26
N THR A 69 31.04 34.08 4.92
CA THR A 69 31.18 33.97 6.37
C THR A 69 31.09 35.35 6.99
N VAL A 70 30.25 35.52 8.03
CA VAL A 70 30.40 36.60 9.03
C VAL A 70 30.14 36.03 10.42
N THR A 71 31.12 36.20 11.29
CA THR A 71 31.14 35.95 12.73
C THR A 71 30.72 37.21 13.51
N SER A 72 29.97 37.05 14.61
CA SER A 72 30.08 37.95 15.77
C SER A 72 29.57 37.29 17.06
N LYS A 73 30.43 37.34 18.10
CA LYS A 73 30.20 37.12 19.54
C LYS A 73 29.19 38.19 20.06
N THR A 74 28.50 38.15 21.21
CA THR A 74 28.75 37.58 22.56
C THR A 74 27.48 37.72 23.42
N ALA A 75 27.46 36.97 24.54
CA ALA A 75 26.89 37.27 25.86
C ALA A 75 25.50 36.73 26.22
N ALA A 76 25.51 36.00 27.35
CA ALA A 76 24.43 35.26 27.98
C ALA A 76 23.75 36.04 29.11
N GLN A 77 22.47 35.78 29.30
CA GLN A 77 21.66 35.82 30.54
C GLN A 77 20.37 35.06 30.14
N GLY A 78 20.09 33.84 30.60
CA GLY A 78 19.85 33.45 31.99
C GLY A 78 18.34 33.33 32.19
N LEU A 79 17.79 32.10 32.14
CA LEU A 79 16.56 31.62 32.81
C LEU A 79 16.15 30.25 32.22
N SER A 80 16.58 29.18 32.89
CA SER A 80 16.17 27.80 32.65
C SER A 80 14.97 27.43 33.54
N ARG A 81 13.92 26.88 32.95
CA ARG A 81 12.90 26.07 33.66
C ARG A 81 12.69 24.78 32.86
N GLU A 82 13.16 23.67 33.43
CA GLU A 82 12.79 22.30 33.04
C GLU A 82 11.51 21.86 33.78
N PRO A 83 10.70 20.95 33.21
CA PRO A 83 9.73 20.16 33.97
C PRO A 83 10.22 18.74 34.26
N ALA A 84 10.33 18.47 35.56
CA ALA A 84 10.28 17.23 36.34
C ALA A 84 10.03 15.87 35.63
N GLU A 85 11.00 14.97 35.76
CA GLU A 85 10.82 13.52 35.75
C GLU A 85 10.47 13.00 37.15
N LEU A 86 9.46 12.13 37.25
CA LEU A 86 9.09 11.40 38.46
C LEU A 86 9.67 9.98 38.41
N SER A 87 10.74 9.77 39.18
CA SER A 87 11.37 8.48 39.46
C SER A 87 10.69 7.79 40.64
N GLY A 88 10.50 6.47 40.53
CA GLY A 88 10.09 5.61 41.65
C GLY A 88 10.45 4.14 41.41
N ALA A 89 11.70 3.76 41.66
CA ALA A 89 12.10 2.36 41.88
C ALA A 89 13.27 2.29 42.88
N PRO A 90 13.27 1.35 43.85
CA PRO A 90 14.32 1.23 44.86
C PRO A 90 15.55 0.46 44.33
N PRO A 91 16.73 0.58 44.99
CA PRO A 91 18.01 0.21 44.40
C PRO A 91 18.29 -1.29 44.50
N VAL A 92 18.98 -1.83 43.49
CA VAL A 92 19.62 -3.16 43.56
C VAL A 92 21.13 -2.97 43.44
N THR A 93 21.84 -3.34 44.49
CA THR A 93 23.29 -3.44 44.55
C THR A 93 23.75 -4.74 43.88
N THR A 94 24.88 -4.65 43.17
CA THR A 94 25.56 -5.80 42.55
C THR A 94 26.47 -6.52 43.55
N ASN A 95 26.59 -7.83 43.43
CA ASN A 95 27.75 -8.57 43.89
C ASN A 95 28.13 -9.69 42.91
N ALA A 96 29.46 -9.81 42.75
CA ALA A 96 30.14 -10.74 41.85
C ALA A 96 30.28 -12.12 42.51
N GLN A 97 29.75 -13.14 41.86
CA GLN A 97 30.28 -14.52 41.80
C GLN A 97 29.34 -15.33 40.90
N GLY A 98 29.87 -15.86 39.80
CA GLY A 98 29.14 -16.80 38.97
C GLY A 98 28.87 -18.10 39.74
N ASN A 99 27.62 -18.56 39.72
CA ASN A 99 27.23 -19.96 39.53
C ASN A 99 25.70 -20.11 39.46
N PHE A 100 25.27 -21.06 38.62
CA PHE A 100 23.90 -21.49 38.41
C PHE A 100 23.22 -21.98 39.70
N ALA A 101 21.94 -21.64 39.89
CA ALA A 101 21.00 -22.43 40.68
C ALA A 101 19.60 -22.36 40.05
N ILE A 102 19.11 -23.52 39.61
CA ILE A 102 17.71 -23.78 39.29
C ILE A 102 16.98 -24.00 40.62
N LEU A 103 15.89 -23.28 40.88
CA LEU A 103 14.81 -23.76 41.75
C LEU A 103 13.49 -23.04 41.48
N THR A 104 12.48 -23.89 41.36
CA THR A 104 11.05 -23.72 41.08
C THR A 104 10.29 -22.86 42.09
N GLY A 105 9.33 -22.06 41.63
CA GLY A 105 8.39 -21.36 42.51
C GLY A 105 7.39 -20.46 41.78
N THR A 106 6.42 -21.05 41.08
CA THR A 106 5.26 -20.38 40.49
C THR A 106 3.99 -20.76 41.27
N VAL A 107 2.98 -19.87 41.23
CA VAL A 107 1.59 -20.05 41.71
C VAL A 107 1.32 -19.72 43.18
N THR A 108 1.14 -18.43 43.51
CA THR A 108 0.24 -17.97 44.61
C THR A 108 -0.02 -16.45 44.62
N LYS A 109 -0.15 -15.79 43.46
CA LYS A 109 -0.56 -14.36 43.42
C LYS A 109 -1.63 -13.97 42.40
N THR A 110 -2.15 -14.91 41.62
CA THR A 110 -3.18 -14.62 40.60
C THR A 110 -4.60 -14.95 41.07
N GLN A 111 -4.76 -15.69 42.17
CA GLN A 111 -6.07 -16.18 42.61
C GLN A 111 -6.85 -15.19 43.49
N ALA A 112 -6.16 -14.31 44.24
CA ALA A 112 -6.80 -13.33 45.11
C ALA A 112 -7.41 -12.11 44.38
N THR A 113 -7.06 -11.89 43.10
CA THR A 113 -7.58 -10.75 42.30
C THR A 113 -8.82 -11.13 41.48
N MET A 114 -9.10 -12.43 41.30
CA MET A 114 -10.28 -12.91 40.58
C MET A 114 -11.53 -12.99 41.47
N GLU A 115 -11.38 -13.30 42.76
CA GLU A 115 -12.53 -13.42 43.68
C GLU A 115 -13.14 -12.06 44.06
N SER A 116 -12.34 -10.98 44.09
CA SER A 116 -12.84 -9.62 44.38
C SER A 116 -13.61 -8.98 43.21
N THR A 117 -13.45 -9.49 41.99
CA THR A 117 -14.17 -9.01 40.80
C THR A 117 -15.51 -9.75 40.62
N GLN A 118 -15.61 -11.01 41.07
CA GLN A 118 -16.85 -11.80 40.96
C GLN A 118 -17.94 -11.39 41.99
N ALA A 119 -17.57 -10.80 43.13
CA ALA A 119 -18.54 -10.35 44.13
C ALA A 119 -19.25 -9.02 43.77
N ALA A 120 -18.74 -8.24 42.81
CA ALA A 120 -19.30 -6.93 42.45
C ALA A 120 -20.41 -6.98 41.38
N THR A 121 -20.69 -8.15 40.81
CA THR A 121 -21.65 -8.34 39.70
C THR A 121 -22.94 -9.08 40.07
N ALA A 122 -23.11 -9.48 41.34
CA ALA A 122 -24.21 -10.34 41.76
C ALA A 122 -25.52 -9.61 42.14
N GLY A 123 -25.73 -8.37 41.70
CA GLY A 123 -26.86 -7.56 42.18
C GLY A 123 -27.52 -6.62 41.16
N ARG A 124 -27.30 -6.79 39.85
CA ARG A 124 -28.00 -5.99 38.84
C ARG A 124 -28.95 -6.88 38.06
N ASP A 125 -30.23 -6.52 38.12
CA ASP A 125 -31.31 -7.17 37.39
C ASP A 125 -31.01 -7.16 35.89
N LEU A 126 -30.79 -8.36 35.34
CA LEU A 126 -30.38 -8.57 33.95
C LEU A 126 -31.52 -8.31 32.94
N THR A 127 -32.72 -7.99 33.41
CA THR A 127 -33.87 -7.70 32.55
C THR A 127 -33.80 -6.31 31.90
N GLU A 128 -33.23 -5.28 32.55
CA GLU A 128 -33.12 -3.93 31.96
C GLU A 128 -32.04 -3.84 30.87
N VAL A 129 -30.94 -4.58 31.00
CA VAL A 129 -29.88 -4.64 29.97
C VAL A 129 -30.34 -5.41 28.73
N TYR A 130 -31.24 -6.39 28.92
CA TYR A 130 -31.81 -7.16 27.81
C TYR A 130 -32.90 -6.38 27.06
N ILE A 131 -33.63 -5.48 27.73
CA ILE A 131 -34.63 -4.60 27.08
C ILE A 131 -33.95 -3.44 26.32
N ALA A 132 -32.83 -2.92 26.83
CA ALA A 132 -32.05 -1.88 26.13
C ALA A 132 -31.40 -2.37 24.82
N SER A 133 -31.10 -3.68 24.69
CA SER A 133 -30.55 -4.26 23.46
C SER A 133 -31.60 -4.61 22.40
N GLN A 134 -32.89 -4.70 22.80
CA GLN A 134 -34.02 -4.97 21.90
C GLN A 134 -34.64 -3.69 21.31
N LEU A 135 -34.36 -2.51 21.88
CA LEU A 135 -34.85 -1.22 21.37
C LEU A 135 -33.94 -0.57 20.31
N TYR A 136 -32.81 -1.20 19.98
CA TYR A 136 -31.95 -0.83 18.85
C TYR A 136 -31.86 -1.96 17.81
N HIS A 137 -32.95 -2.70 17.61
CA HIS A 137 -33.09 -3.51 16.41
C HIS A 137 -33.33 -2.59 15.21
N VAL A 138 -32.27 -1.94 14.75
CA VAL A 138 -32.22 -1.33 13.42
C VAL A 138 -32.46 -2.48 12.45
N PRO A 139 -33.52 -2.42 11.61
CA PRO A 139 -33.80 -3.50 10.68
C PRO A 139 -32.55 -3.76 9.83
N CYS A 140 -32.10 -5.01 9.82
CA CYS A 140 -31.15 -5.54 8.85
C CYS A 140 -31.82 -5.54 7.47
N SER A 141 -31.93 -4.37 6.83
CA SER A 141 -32.42 -4.26 5.45
C SER A 141 -32.18 -2.88 4.79
N THR A 142 -31.08 -2.21 5.11
CA THR A 142 -30.57 -1.16 4.20
C THR A 142 -29.06 -1.10 4.30
N THR A 143 -28.38 -1.72 3.33
CA THR A 143 -26.96 -1.48 3.09
C THR A 143 -26.76 0.02 2.93
N MET A 144 -26.07 0.63 3.88
CA MET A 144 -25.80 2.06 3.86
C MET A 144 -24.91 2.36 2.66
N SER A 145 -25.33 3.26 1.78
CA SER A 145 -24.55 3.66 0.61
C SER A 145 -23.97 5.06 0.81
N LEU A 146 -22.74 5.23 0.34
CA LEU A 146 -22.06 6.51 0.26
C LEU A 146 -21.83 6.78 -1.23
N GLN A 147 -22.43 7.83 -1.76
CA GLN A 147 -22.28 8.19 -3.18
C GLN A 147 -21.57 9.53 -3.32
N THR A 148 -20.65 9.59 -4.28
CA THR A 148 -19.89 10.79 -4.65
C THR A 148 -19.87 10.91 -6.17
N PRO A 149 -19.42 12.04 -6.74
CA PRO A 149 -19.23 12.16 -8.20
C PRO A 149 -18.35 11.06 -8.79
N LEU A 150 -17.41 10.51 -8.01
CA LEU A 150 -16.55 9.39 -8.40
C LEU A 150 -17.37 8.11 -8.67
N CYS A 151 -18.39 7.84 -7.84
CA CYS A 151 -19.27 6.69 -8.00
C CYS A 151 -19.98 6.71 -9.34
N SER A 152 -20.58 7.85 -9.71
CA SER A 152 -21.25 8.04 -10.99
C SER A 152 -20.28 7.93 -12.17
N LEU A 153 -19.08 8.52 -12.04
CA LEU A 153 -18.07 8.53 -13.09
C LEU A 153 -17.54 7.12 -13.41
N LEU A 154 -17.23 6.35 -12.36
CA LEU A 154 -16.66 5.00 -12.48
C LEU A 154 -17.71 3.89 -12.56
N LYS A 155 -19.01 4.21 -12.35
CA LYS A 155 -20.11 3.24 -12.25
C LYS A 155 -19.92 2.24 -11.10
N ILE A 156 -19.52 2.74 -9.94
CA ILE A 156 -19.35 1.96 -8.70
C ILE A 156 -20.35 2.38 -7.63
N GLN A 157 -20.57 1.52 -6.64
CA GLN A 157 -21.52 1.76 -5.55
C GLN A 157 -20.91 2.57 -4.40
N HIS A 158 -19.61 2.40 -4.17
CA HIS A 158 -18.90 2.96 -3.04
C HIS A 158 -17.60 3.64 -3.51
N PRO A 159 -17.22 4.79 -2.92
CA PRO A 159 -16.03 5.55 -3.32
C PRO A 159 -14.74 4.96 -2.74
N VAL A 160 -14.59 3.63 -2.83
CA VAL A 160 -13.46 2.85 -2.33
C VAL A 160 -12.82 2.13 -3.50
N LEU A 161 -11.60 2.53 -3.83
CA LEU A 161 -10.79 1.94 -4.88
C LEU A 161 -9.67 1.10 -4.23
N LEU A 162 -9.47 -0.10 -4.76
CA LEU A 162 -8.32 -0.94 -4.43
C LEU A 162 -7.07 -0.36 -5.09
N ALA A 163 -5.99 -0.24 -4.33
CA ALA A 163 -4.71 0.12 -4.89
C ALA A 163 -4.11 -0.97 -5.78
N GLY A 164 -3.57 -0.57 -6.94
CA GLY A 164 -2.68 -1.39 -7.74
C GLY A 164 -1.37 -1.66 -7.02
N MET A 165 -1.22 -2.87 -6.51
CA MET A 165 -0.07 -3.32 -5.74
C MET A 165 0.56 -4.52 -6.45
N ALA A 166 1.76 -4.34 -6.99
CA ALA A 166 2.53 -5.41 -7.63
C ALA A 166 2.57 -6.65 -6.71
N ARG A 167 2.19 -7.81 -7.26
CA ARG A 167 2.13 -9.11 -6.56
C ARG A 167 1.14 -9.22 -5.39
N ALA A 168 0.41 -8.17 -5.01
CA ALA A 168 -0.58 -8.23 -3.93
C ALA A 168 -2.02 -8.06 -4.44
N SER A 169 -2.25 -7.22 -5.46
CA SER A 169 -3.57 -6.98 -6.05
C SER A 169 -3.75 -7.71 -7.38
N GLY A 170 -3.73 -9.05 -7.32
CA GLY A 170 -4.11 -9.90 -8.45
C GLY A 170 -5.63 -9.97 -8.67
N ALA A 171 -6.04 -10.84 -9.60
CA ALA A 171 -7.43 -11.04 -10.00
C ALA A 171 -8.39 -11.32 -8.82
N PRO A 172 -8.08 -12.22 -7.86
CA PRO A 172 -9.01 -12.51 -6.76
C PRO A 172 -9.33 -11.29 -5.90
N LEU A 173 -8.31 -10.50 -5.54
CA LEU A 173 -8.50 -9.31 -4.72
C LEU A 173 -9.27 -8.21 -5.46
N ALA A 174 -8.89 -7.94 -6.72
CA ALA A 174 -9.57 -6.95 -7.53
C ALA A 174 -11.04 -7.31 -7.76
N ALA A 175 -11.33 -8.57 -8.11
CA ALA A 175 -12.70 -9.04 -8.27
C ALA A 175 -13.50 -8.94 -6.97
N ALA A 176 -12.92 -9.31 -5.83
CA ALA A 176 -13.60 -9.21 -4.53
C ALA A 176 -14.00 -7.77 -4.17
N VAL A 177 -13.14 -6.78 -4.45
CA VAL A 177 -13.44 -5.37 -4.22
C VAL A 177 -14.51 -4.85 -5.18
N SER A 178 -14.43 -5.16 -6.48
CA SER A 178 -15.47 -4.80 -7.45
C SER A 178 -16.82 -5.45 -7.10
N ASN A 179 -16.82 -6.72 -6.70
CA ASN A 179 -18.01 -7.45 -6.27
C ASN A 179 -18.65 -6.79 -5.03
N ALA A 180 -17.85 -6.25 -4.12
CA ALA A 180 -18.32 -5.54 -2.94
C ALA A 180 -18.81 -4.10 -3.23
N GLY A 181 -18.78 -3.65 -4.49
CA GLY A 181 -19.29 -2.35 -4.91
C GLY A 181 -18.25 -1.23 -4.95
N GLY A 182 -16.99 -1.51 -4.63
CA GLY A 182 -15.86 -0.62 -4.90
C GLY A 182 -15.35 -0.76 -6.34
N LEU A 183 -14.15 -0.27 -6.62
CA LEU A 183 -13.41 -0.56 -7.86
C LEU A 183 -12.15 -1.37 -7.54
N GLY A 184 -12.11 -2.60 -8.01
CA GLY A 184 -10.89 -3.41 -8.00
C GLY A 184 -9.89 -2.95 -9.05
N THR A 185 -8.62 -2.89 -8.70
CA THR A 185 -7.52 -2.55 -9.62
C THR A 185 -6.46 -3.63 -9.62
N VAL A 186 -6.07 -4.11 -10.81
CA VAL A 186 -4.93 -5.03 -10.97
C VAL A 186 -3.62 -4.24 -10.98
N GLY A 187 -2.65 -4.70 -10.18
CA GLY A 187 -1.30 -4.11 -10.14
C GLY A 187 -0.41 -4.75 -11.20
N GLY A 188 -0.26 -4.11 -12.36
CA GLY A 188 0.43 -4.66 -13.53
C GLY A 188 1.93 -4.35 -13.61
N LEU A 189 2.54 -3.81 -12.56
CA LEU A 189 3.98 -3.54 -12.53
C LEU A 189 4.77 -4.84 -12.72
N GLY A 190 5.55 -4.90 -13.79
CA GLY A 190 6.43 -6.02 -14.14
C GLY A 190 5.75 -7.12 -14.96
N TYR A 191 4.48 -6.97 -15.33
CA TYR A 191 3.82 -7.91 -16.24
C TYR A 191 4.21 -7.70 -17.69
N THR A 192 4.32 -8.80 -18.42
CA THR A 192 4.24 -8.78 -19.90
C THR A 192 2.78 -8.58 -20.35
N PRO A 193 2.53 -8.21 -21.61
CA PRO A 193 1.18 -8.14 -22.16
C PRO A 193 0.37 -9.44 -21.97
N GLU A 194 1.01 -10.59 -22.15
CA GLU A 194 0.37 -11.90 -21.98
C GLU A 194 -0.04 -12.13 -20.52
N GLN A 195 0.87 -11.88 -19.57
CA GLN A 195 0.59 -12.01 -18.14
C GLN A 195 -0.52 -11.07 -17.69
N LEU A 196 -0.53 -9.83 -18.18
CA LEU A 196 -1.61 -8.89 -17.89
C LEU A 196 -2.93 -9.39 -18.49
N SER A 197 -2.93 -9.89 -19.72
CA SER A 197 -4.12 -10.42 -20.39
C SER A 197 -4.72 -11.61 -19.64
N GLU A 198 -3.89 -12.55 -19.19
CA GLU A 198 -4.30 -13.69 -18.36
C GLU A 198 -4.93 -13.20 -17.04
N MET A 199 -4.28 -12.26 -16.37
CA MET A 199 -4.77 -11.70 -15.11
C MET A 199 -6.11 -10.98 -15.26
N LEU A 200 -6.31 -10.22 -16.35
CA LEU A 200 -7.59 -9.55 -16.62
C LEU A 200 -8.68 -10.54 -17.05
N THR A 201 -8.32 -11.64 -17.71
CA THR A 201 -9.25 -12.73 -18.01
C THR A 201 -9.76 -13.40 -16.74
N GLU A 202 -8.84 -13.74 -15.82
CA GLU A 202 -9.18 -14.33 -14.52
C GLU A 202 -10.03 -13.38 -13.66
N LEU A 203 -9.68 -12.09 -13.65
CA LEU A 203 -10.46 -11.06 -12.95
C LEU A 203 -11.91 -11.06 -13.45
N LYS A 204 -12.10 -10.97 -14.77
CA LYS A 204 -13.44 -10.89 -15.38
C LYS A 204 -14.26 -12.14 -15.11
N ALA A 205 -13.64 -13.31 -15.12
CA ALA A 205 -14.29 -14.57 -14.77
C ALA A 205 -14.72 -14.64 -13.29
N SER A 206 -14.07 -13.87 -12.41
CA SER A 206 -14.33 -13.84 -10.97
C SER A 206 -15.32 -12.74 -10.56
N LEU A 207 -15.77 -11.90 -11.50
CA LEU A 207 -16.80 -10.90 -11.23
C LEU A 207 -18.17 -11.57 -11.10
N ARG A 208 -18.94 -11.15 -10.10
CA ARG A 208 -20.34 -11.59 -9.92
C ARG A 208 -21.28 -11.07 -11.00
N ASP A 209 -20.85 -10.02 -11.70
CA ASP A 209 -21.54 -9.42 -12.83
C ASP A 209 -20.47 -8.90 -13.81
N PRO A 210 -20.47 -9.34 -15.08
CA PRO A 210 -19.45 -8.97 -16.06
C PRO A 210 -19.45 -7.48 -16.43
N SER A 211 -20.49 -6.72 -16.06
CA SER A 211 -20.56 -5.27 -16.25
C SER A 211 -19.86 -4.47 -15.15
N LEU A 212 -19.42 -5.12 -14.07
CA LEU A 212 -18.73 -4.44 -12.98
C LEU A 212 -17.40 -3.85 -13.46
N PRO A 213 -17.11 -2.58 -13.11
CA PRO A 213 -15.89 -1.93 -13.54
C PRO A 213 -14.68 -2.47 -12.76
N PHE A 214 -13.53 -2.41 -13.43
CA PHE A 214 -12.23 -2.65 -12.83
C PHE A 214 -11.21 -1.67 -13.42
N GLY A 215 -10.07 -1.54 -12.74
CA GLY A 215 -8.95 -0.73 -13.17
C GLY A 215 -7.69 -1.56 -13.43
N VAL A 216 -6.72 -0.93 -14.09
CA VAL A 216 -5.36 -1.45 -14.27
C VAL A 216 -4.37 -0.38 -13.89
N ASP A 217 -3.40 -0.73 -13.04
CA ASP A 217 -2.33 0.16 -12.60
C ASP A 217 -0.99 -0.26 -13.21
N LEU A 218 -0.35 0.68 -13.92
CA LEU A 218 1.02 0.56 -14.39
C LEU A 218 1.89 1.69 -13.81
N ALA A 219 3.19 1.43 -13.69
CA ALA A 219 4.17 2.43 -13.29
C ALA A 219 5.00 2.87 -14.50
N LEU A 220 4.95 4.17 -14.82
CA LEU A 220 5.52 4.77 -16.03
C LEU A 220 6.55 5.86 -15.66
N PRO A 221 7.69 5.50 -15.03
CA PRO A 221 8.65 6.49 -14.58
C PRO A 221 9.19 7.31 -15.75
N GLN A 222 9.35 8.63 -15.55
CA GLN A 222 9.98 9.48 -16.56
C GLN A 222 11.41 9.00 -16.82
N ILE A 223 11.77 8.86 -18.10
CA ILE A 223 13.13 8.53 -18.55
C ILE A 223 13.76 9.75 -19.21
N GLY A 224 15.02 10.04 -18.89
CA GLY A 224 15.72 11.24 -19.38
C GLY A 224 15.15 12.57 -18.85
N GLY A 225 15.60 13.69 -19.43
CA GLY A 225 15.05 15.03 -19.15
C GLY A 225 15.08 15.44 -17.68
N GLY A 226 16.17 15.14 -16.96
CA GLY A 226 16.31 15.42 -15.53
C GLY A 226 15.62 14.42 -14.59
N ALA A 227 15.19 13.26 -15.12
CA ALA A 227 14.76 12.14 -14.29
C ALA A 227 15.87 11.65 -13.36
N ARG A 228 15.48 10.92 -12.30
CA ARG A 228 16.45 10.25 -11.42
C ARG A 228 17.29 9.28 -12.24
N ALA A 229 18.59 9.21 -11.96
CA ALA A 229 19.51 8.34 -12.70
C ALA A 229 19.14 6.85 -12.61
N THR A 230 18.44 6.44 -11.55
CA THR A 230 17.96 5.06 -11.34
C THR A 230 16.64 4.75 -12.06
N ASN A 231 16.02 5.74 -12.73
CA ASN A 231 14.80 5.48 -13.49
C ASN A 231 15.13 4.68 -14.74
N HIS A 232 14.37 3.60 -14.94
CA HIS A 232 14.39 2.79 -16.16
C HIS A 232 12.94 2.48 -16.57
N ASP A 233 12.74 2.06 -17.81
CA ASP A 233 11.40 1.71 -18.30
C ASP A 233 10.93 0.40 -17.68
N TYR A 234 9.91 0.46 -16.83
CA TYR A 234 9.35 -0.70 -16.15
C TYR A 234 8.50 -1.59 -17.07
N THR A 235 8.22 -1.12 -18.30
CA THR A 235 7.46 -1.88 -19.31
C THR A 235 8.36 -2.64 -20.28
N ASN A 236 9.69 -2.49 -20.17
CA ASN A 236 10.66 -3.13 -21.05
C ASN A 236 10.35 -2.92 -22.55
N GLY A 237 9.93 -1.70 -22.92
CA GLY A 237 9.56 -1.35 -24.29
C GLY A 237 8.17 -1.82 -24.74
N GLN A 238 7.38 -2.44 -23.86
CA GLN A 238 6.09 -3.06 -24.21
C GLN A 238 4.87 -2.22 -23.79
N LEU A 239 5.06 -0.93 -23.49
CA LEU A 239 3.98 -0.05 -23.05
C LEU A 239 2.80 -0.06 -24.03
N ASP A 240 3.04 0.00 -25.34
CA ASP A 240 1.95 0.10 -26.30
C ASP A 240 1.06 -1.16 -26.32
N GLN A 241 1.67 -2.34 -26.19
CA GLN A 241 0.99 -3.64 -26.13
C GLN A 241 0.26 -3.81 -24.79
N LEU A 242 0.84 -3.36 -23.69
CA LEU A 242 0.15 -3.32 -22.39
C LEU A 242 -1.11 -2.45 -22.47
N ILE A 243 -1.03 -1.29 -23.14
CA ILE A 243 -2.21 -0.44 -23.37
C ILE A 243 -3.23 -1.11 -24.30
N ASP A 244 -2.82 -1.86 -25.32
CA ASP A 244 -3.75 -2.67 -26.13
C ASP A 244 -4.51 -3.69 -25.26
N VAL A 245 -3.83 -4.36 -24.33
CA VAL A 245 -4.46 -5.30 -23.40
C VAL A 245 -5.45 -4.61 -22.48
N VAL A 246 -5.09 -3.44 -21.92
CA VAL A 246 -6.00 -2.63 -21.08
C VAL A 246 -7.27 -2.25 -21.85
N ILE A 247 -7.12 -1.78 -23.09
CA ILE A 247 -8.23 -1.38 -23.95
C ILE A 247 -9.10 -2.59 -24.33
N SER A 248 -8.49 -3.67 -24.80
CA SER A 248 -9.22 -4.86 -25.29
C SER A 248 -10.03 -5.56 -24.19
N HIS A 249 -9.57 -5.49 -22.94
CA HIS A 249 -10.31 -6.06 -21.81
C HIS A 249 -11.44 -5.16 -21.29
N GLY A 250 -11.49 -3.90 -21.72
CA GLY A 250 -12.52 -2.94 -21.34
C GLY A 250 -12.33 -2.37 -19.94
N ALA A 251 -11.09 -2.13 -19.51
CA ALA A 251 -10.83 -1.49 -18.23
C ALA A 251 -11.54 -0.14 -18.13
N LYS A 252 -12.15 0.16 -16.97
CA LYS A 252 -12.84 1.44 -16.76
C LYS A 252 -11.88 2.56 -16.36
N LEU A 253 -10.78 2.20 -15.71
CA LEU A 253 -9.79 3.12 -15.15
C LEU A 253 -8.38 2.62 -15.45
N PHE A 254 -7.56 3.46 -16.06
CA PHE A 254 -6.12 3.30 -16.11
C PHE A 254 -5.47 4.13 -15.01
N VAL A 255 -4.56 3.54 -14.25
CA VAL A 255 -3.83 4.23 -13.18
C VAL A 255 -2.35 4.28 -13.53
N SER A 256 -1.78 5.48 -13.47
CA SER A 256 -0.34 5.69 -13.52
C SER A 256 0.18 5.86 -12.11
N ALA A 257 0.69 4.78 -11.50
CA ALA A 257 1.22 4.80 -10.14
C ALA A 257 2.45 5.69 -9.98
N VAL A 258 3.21 5.83 -11.07
CA VAL A 258 4.52 6.42 -11.09
C VAL A 258 4.68 7.17 -12.41
N GLY A 259 5.14 8.41 -12.34
CA GLY A 259 5.23 9.27 -13.52
C GLY A 259 3.87 9.64 -14.08
N VAL A 260 3.87 10.28 -15.25
CA VAL A 260 2.65 10.65 -15.98
C VAL A 260 2.68 9.91 -17.32
N PRO A 261 1.55 9.34 -17.79
CA PRO A 261 1.52 8.66 -19.07
C PRO A 261 1.94 9.59 -20.21
N PRO A 262 2.66 9.11 -21.23
CA PRO A 262 2.94 9.89 -22.44
C PRO A 262 1.64 10.34 -23.12
N GLU A 263 1.64 11.50 -23.79
CA GLU A 263 0.46 12.04 -24.47
C GLU A 263 -0.19 11.06 -25.45
N ARG A 264 0.63 10.26 -26.16
CA ARG A 264 0.13 9.20 -27.06
C ARG A 264 -0.70 8.14 -26.33
N VAL A 265 -0.35 7.81 -25.08
CA VAL A 265 -1.08 6.85 -24.25
C VAL A 265 -2.35 7.47 -23.72
N ILE A 266 -2.29 8.71 -23.25
CA ILE A 266 -3.47 9.49 -22.82
C ILE A 266 -4.51 9.51 -23.94
N LYS A 267 -4.09 9.88 -25.15
CA LYS A 267 -4.97 9.92 -26.32
C LYS A 267 -5.61 8.55 -26.59
N ARG A 268 -4.81 7.47 -26.66
CA ARG A 268 -5.33 6.11 -26.93
C ARG A 268 -6.36 5.66 -25.90
N LEU A 269 -6.11 5.92 -24.61
CA LEU A 269 -7.03 5.57 -23.53
C LEU A 269 -8.33 6.38 -23.61
N HIS A 270 -8.24 7.68 -23.89
CA HIS A 270 -9.41 8.54 -24.06
C HIS A 270 -10.23 8.21 -25.32
N ASP A 271 -9.57 7.89 -26.44
CA ASP A 271 -10.24 7.41 -27.67
C ASP A 271 -11.05 6.13 -27.39
N ALA A 272 -10.60 5.31 -26.43
CA ALA A 272 -11.29 4.10 -25.95
C ALA A 272 -12.29 4.36 -24.81
N GLY A 273 -12.47 5.61 -24.35
CA GLY A 273 -13.38 5.95 -23.26
C GLY A 273 -12.90 5.56 -21.85
N ILE A 274 -11.61 5.29 -21.70
CA ILE A 274 -10.98 4.87 -20.43
C ILE A 274 -10.51 6.11 -19.67
N LEU A 275 -10.92 6.21 -18.41
CA LEU A 275 -10.50 7.29 -17.51
C LEU A 275 -9.06 7.08 -17.05
N ILE A 276 -8.35 8.17 -16.81
CA ILE A 276 -6.96 8.14 -16.39
C ILE A 276 -6.84 8.76 -15.00
N MET A 277 -6.30 8.00 -14.05
CA MET A 277 -5.91 8.49 -12.74
C MET A 277 -4.39 8.51 -12.59
N ASN A 278 -3.83 9.63 -12.12
CA ASN A 278 -2.40 9.74 -11.85
C ASN A 278 -2.11 9.88 -10.36
N MET A 279 -1.19 9.08 -9.83
CA MET A 279 -0.70 9.25 -8.47
C MET A 279 0.13 10.53 -8.33
N VAL A 280 -0.08 11.28 -7.24
CA VAL A 280 0.62 12.54 -6.97
C VAL A 280 1.01 12.64 -5.50
N GLY A 281 2.29 12.93 -5.25
CA GLY A 281 2.83 13.19 -3.90
C GLY A 281 3.10 14.67 -3.58
N ALA A 282 2.72 15.59 -4.47
CA ALA A 282 2.86 17.04 -4.28
C ALA A 282 1.90 17.82 -5.19
N PRO A 283 1.48 19.04 -4.81
CA PRO A 283 0.57 19.86 -5.63
C PRO A 283 1.09 20.12 -7.06
N LYS A 284 2.41 20.35 -7.22
CA LYS A 284 3.04 20.52 -8.54
C LYS A 284 2.92 19.28 -9.44
N HIS A 285 2.86 18.08 -8.86
CA HIS A 285 2.67 16.85 -9.63
C HIS A 285 1.24 16.76 -10.16
N ALA A 286 0.24 17.17 -9.37
CA ALA A 286 -1.15 17.29 -9.82
C ALA A 286 -1.28 18.28 -10.96
N GLU A 287 -0.67 19.46 -10.84
CA GLU A 287 -0.67 20.45 -11.91
C GLU A 287 -0.06 19.90 -13.21
N LYS A 288 1.09 19.22 -13.13
CA LYS A 288 1.73 18.60 -14.30
C LYS A 288 0.83 17.54 -14.94
N ALA A 289 0.25 16.64 -14.16
CA ALA A 289 -0.58 15.55 -14.69
C ALA A 289 -1.87 16.09 -15.31
N LEU A 290 -2.54 17.03 -14.66
CA LEU A 290 -3.80 17.63 -15.15
C LEU A 290 -3.59 18.45 -16.42
N LYS A 291 -2.47 19.19 -16.55
CA LYS A 291 -2.11 19.89 -17.80
C LYS A 291 -1.93 18.93 -18.98
N LEU A 292 -1.44 17.73 -18.73
CA LEU A 292 -1.29 16.67 -19.74
C LEU A 292 -2.61 15.97 -20.08
N GLY A 293 -3.68 16.22 -19.30
CA GLY A 293 -5.02 15.76 -19.61
C GLY A 293 -5.50 14.53 -18.86
N VAL A 294 -4.90 14.16 -17.71
CA VAL A 294 -5.49 13.10 -16.87
C VAL A 294 -6.81 13.57 -16.24
N ASP A 295 -7.72 12.62 -15.95
CA ASP A 295 -9.09 12.93 -15.49
C ASP A 295 -9.20 13.02 -13.97
N ILE A 296 -8.39 12.22 -13.28
CA ILE A 296 -8.39 12.06 -11.83
C ILE A 296 -6.94 12.16 -11.33
N VAL A 297 -6.74 12.80 -10.19
CA VAL A 297 -5.45 12.73 -9.47
C VAL A 297 -5.63 12.03 -8.13
N CYS A 298 -4.71 11.13 -7.80
CA CYS A 298 -4.71 10.41 -6.54
C CYS A 298 -3.63 10.98 -5.62
N ALA A 299 -4.06 11.78 -4.63
CA ALA A 299 -3.19 12.45 -3.68
C ALA A 299 -2.74 11.49 -2.58
N GLN A 300 -1.50 11.02 -2.64
CA GLN A 300 -0.95 10.07 -1.67
C GLN A 300 -0.09 10.74 -0.61
N GLY A 301 -0.59 10.76 0.62
CA GLY A 301 0.17 11.19 1.79
C GLY A 301 1.41 10.33 2.05
N GLY A 302 2.43 10.93 2.67
CA GLY A 302 3.72 10.28 2.95
C GLY A 302 3.66 9.06 3.86
N GLU A 303 2.52 8.81 4.49
CA GLU A 303 2.18 7.65 5.29
C GLU A 303 1.87 6.41 4.43
N GLY A 304 1.62 6.58 3.12
CA GLY A 304 1.32 5.49 2.18
C GLY A 304 2.49 4.51 1.97
N GLY A 305 2.16 3.24 1.77
CA GLY A 305 3.14 2.19 1.46
C GLY A 305 3.65 2.24 0.02
N GLY A 306 4.80 1.63 -0.25
CA GLY A 306 5.42 1.67 -1.58
C GLY A 306 5.91 3.08 -1.93
N HIS A 307 6.04 3.40 -3.22
CA HIS A 307 6.56 4.70 -3.65
C HIS A 307 5.70 5.85 -3.13
N THR A 308 6.29 6.73 -2.32
CA THR A 308 5.54 7.80 -1.65
C THR A 308 6.38 9.07 -1.43
N GLY A 309 5.68 10.21 -1.35
CA GLY A 309 6.25 11.52 -1.03
C GLY A 309 6.37 11.78 0.48
N GLU A 310 6.76 13.00 0.87
CA GLU A 310 6.93 13.40 2.29
C GLU A 310 5.75 14.16 2.86
N ILE A 311 4.91 14.76 2.01
CA ILE A 311 3.85 15.65 2.47
C ILE A 311 2.79 14.82 3.19
N PRO A 312 2.45 15.15 4.46
CA PRO A 312 1.44 14.43 5.22
C PRO A 312 0.06 14.45 4.55
N PHE A 313 -0.71 13.39 4.76
CA PHE A 313 -2.05 13.20 4.18
C PHE A 313 -2.96 14.42 4.34
N SER A 314 -3.07 14.95 5.56
CA SER A 314 -3.96 16.06 5.91
C SER A 314 -3.57 17.40 5.27
N VAL A 315 -2.32 17.52 4.82
CA VAL A 315 -1.80 18.71 4.12
C VAL A 315 -1.89 18.52 2.61
N LEU A 316 -1.52 17.35 2.10
CA LEU A 316 -1.44 17.08 0.67
C LEU A 316 -2.83 17.06 0.00
N VAL A 317 -3.78 16.34 0.59
CA VAL A 317 -5.10 16.12 -0.03
C VAL A 317 -5.82 17.44 -0.35
N PRO A 318 -6.05 18.37 0.62
CA PRO A 318 -6.76 19.62 0.32
C PRO A 318 -5.96 20.51 -0.65
N ALA A 319 -4.63 20.52 -0.56
CA ALA A 319 -3.80 21.29 -1.48
C ALA A 319 -3.91 20.78 -2.94
N VAL A 320 -4.00 19.46 -3.14
CA VAL A 320 -4.24 18.86 -4.46
C VAL A 320 -5.66 19.14 -4.94
N VAL A 321 -6.67 19.13 -4.05
CA VAL A 321 -8.04 19.53 -4.36
C VAL A 321 -8.09 20.97 -4.90
N ASP A 322 -7.39 21.90 -4.27
CA ASP A 322 -7.34 23.30 -4.74
C ASP A 322 -6.64 23.46 -6.10
N VAL A 323 -5.67 22.60 -6.41
CA VAL A 323 -5.11 22.52 -7.77
C VAL A 323 -6.16 21.97 -8.74
N ALA A 324 -6.79 20.84 -8.42
CA ALA A 324 -7.73 20.14 -9.30
C ALA A 324 -8.94 20.98 -9.72
N LYS A 325 -9.45 21.85 -8.83
CA LYS A 325 -10.55 22.80 -9.13
C LYS A 325 -10.30 23.70 -10.34
N LYS A 326 -9.04 23.89 -10.74
CA LYS A 326 -8.64 24.74 -11.88
C LYS A 326 -8.69 23.99 -13.22
N TYR A 327 -8.91 22.68 -13.20
CA TYR A 327 -8.81 21.81 -14.37
C TYR A 327 -10.12 21.04 -14.62
N LYS A 328 -10.29 20.63 -15.87
CA LYS A 328 -11.39 19.76 -16.30
C LYS A 328 -10.81 18.55 -17.00
N SER A 329 -11.47 17.40 -16.84
CA SER A 329 -11.18 16.18 -17.57
C SER A 329 -11.44 16.41 -19.07
N PRO A 330 -10.48 16.15 -19.96
CA PRO A 330 -10.69 16.24 -21.41
C PRO A 330 -11.73 15.22 -21.91
N LEU A 331 -11.79 14.04 -21.28
CA LEU A 331 -12.71 12.98 -21.67
C LEU A 331 -14.18 13.31 -21.34
N THR A 332 -14.42 13.96 -20.20
CA THR A 332 -15.79 14.15 -19.66
C THR A 332 -16.28 15.60 -19.70
N GLY A 333 -15.38 16.57 -19.84
CA GLY A 333 -15.68 18.00 -19.69
C GLY A 333 -16.03 18.43 -18.26
N GLN A 334 -16.01 17.52 -17.29
CA GLN A 334 -16.32 17.78 -15.88
C GLN A 334 -15.08 18.23 -15.10
N PRO A 335 -15.24 18.85 -13.92
CA PRO A 335 -14.12 19.17 -13.04
C PRO A 335 -13.25 17.94 -12.76
N ALA A 336 -11.93 18.12 -12.76
CA ALA A 336 -11.01 17.06 -12.38
C ALA A 336 -11.26 16.61 -10.94
N LEU A 337 -11.24 15.30 -10.70
CA LEU A 337 -11.55 14.71 -9.40
C LEU A 337 -10.28 14.36 -8.63
N VAL A 338 -10.38 14.37 -7.30
CA VAL A 338 -9.29 13.95 -6.40
C VAL A 338 -9.70 12.71 -5.62
N VAL A 339 -8.84 11.70 -5.62
CA VAL A 339 -8.94 10.51 -4.78
C VAL A 339 -7.84 10.60 -3.72
N ALA A 340 -8.15 10.33 -2.46
CA ALA A 340 -7.16 10.37 -1.38
C ALA A 340 -6.46 9.01 -1.20
N ALA A 341 -5.16 9.00 -0.92
CA ALA A 341 -4.36 7.80 -0.65
C ALA A 341 -3.38 8.04 0.51
N GLY A 342 -2.93 6.94 1.13
CA GLY A 342 -1.99 6.98 2.26
C GLY A 342 -2.70 7.13 3.61
N GLY A 343 -2.35 6.30 4.58
CA GLY A 343 -2.98 6.33 5.92
C GLY A 343 -4.43 5.82 6.03
N ILE A 344 -5.06 5.43 4.92
CA ILE A 344 -6.47 5.01 4.89
C ILE A 344 -6.61 3.51 5.19
N ASN A 345 -7.54 3.16 6.07
CA ASN A 345 -7.80 1.76 6.47
C ASN A 345 -9.24 1.45 6.91
N ASP A 346 -10.00 2.46 7.32
CA ASP A 346 -11.33 2.28 7.90
C ASP A 346 -12.29 3.43 7.51
N GLY A 347 -13.51 3.42 8.03
CA GLY A 347 -14.52 4.42 7.72
C GLY A 347 -14.20 5.82 8.26
N ARG A 348 -13.43 5.94 9.35
CA ARG A 348 -12.97 7.25 9.86
C ARG A 348 -12.06 7.93 8.85
N SER A 349 -11.09 7.18 8.31
CA SER A 349 -10.18 7.70 7.29
C SER A 349 -10.88 7.99 5.95
N LEU A 350 -11.89 7.19 5.57
CA LEU A 350 -12.76 7.50 4.42
C LEU A 350 -13.54 8.80 4.64
N ALA A 351 -14.21 8.97 5.77
CA ALA A 351 -14.95 10.19 6.09
C ALA A 351 -14.02 11.43 6.11
N ALA A 352 -12.85 11.31 6.75
CA ALA A 352 -11.85 12.38 6.78
C ALA A 352 -11.40 12.77 5.35
N SER A 353 -11.18 11.78 4.47
CA SER A 353 -10.82 12.03 3.07
C SER A 353 -11.87 12.87 2.34
N LEU A 354 -13.15 12.57 2.55
CA LEU A 354 -14.25 13.34 1.96
C LEU A 354 -14.31 14.77 2.51
N MET A 355 -14.07 14.95 3.81
CA MET A 355 -14.05 16.27 4.44
C MET A 355 -12.86 17.13 3.99
N LEU A 356 -11.75 16.50 3.56
CA LEU A 356 -10.62 17.19 2.93
C LEU A 356 -10.85 17.53 1.44
N GLY A 357 -12.03 17.19 0.89
CA GLY A 357 -12.45 17.54 -0.47
C GLY A 357 -12.14 16.48 -1.53
N ALA A 358 -11.56 15.33 -1.16
CA ALA A 358 -11.49 14.19 -2.06
C ALA A 358 -12.90 13.59 -2.28
N VAL A 359 -13.08 12.87 -3.38
CA VAL A 359 -14.36 12.21 -3.72
C VAL A 359 -14.32 10.69 -3.57
N GLY A 360 -13.22 10.17 -3.02
CA GLY A 360 -13.07 8.76 -2.69
C GLY A 360 -11.67 8.45 -2.20
N VAL A 361 -11.44 7.17 -1.91
CA VAL A 361 -10.18 6.67 -1.36
C VAL A 361 -9.56 5.57 -2.21
N TRP A 362 -8.23 5.56 -2.23
CA TRP A 362 -7.39 4.55 -2.84
C TRP A 362 -6.58 3.84 -1.75
N VAL A 363 -6.87 2.56 -1.55
CA VAL A 363 -6.52 1.83 -0.33
C VAL A 363 -5.56 0.69 -0.65
N GLY A 364 -4.37 0.71 -0.02
CA GLY A 364 -3.34 -0.32 -0.21
C GLY A 364 -3.22 -1.27 0.97
N THR A 365 -2.45 -0.89 2.00
CA THR A 365 -2.04 -1.76 3.12
C THR A 365 -3.19 -2.49 3.82
N ARG A 366 -4.37 -1.88 3.98
CA ARG A 366 -5.55 -2.55 4.53
C ARG A 366 -6.01 -3.75 3.69
N PHE A 367 -5.91 -3.67 2.37
CA PHE A 367 -6.23 -4.76 1.46
C PHE A 367 -5.10 -5.77 1.29
N VAL A 368 -3.84 -5.45 1.64
CA VAL A 368 -2.79 -6.47 1.73
C VAL A 368 -3.20 -7.53 2.77
N ALA A 369 -3.66 -7.08 3.94
CA ALA A 369 -4.22 -7.94 5.00
C ALA A 369 -5.67 -8.38 4.68
N SER A 370 -5.87 -8.95 3.48
CA SER A 370 -7.11 -9.60 3.07
C SER A 370 -6.90 -11.04 2.63
N LYS A 371 -7.97 -11.85 2.65
CA LYS A 371 -7.89 -13.26 2.26
C LYS A 371 -7.51 -13.42 0.79
N GLU A 372 -8.08 -12.58 -0.05
CA GLU A 372 -8.00 -12.62 -1.52
C GLU A 372 -6.71 -11.99 -2.06
N SER A 373 -5.97 -11.24 -1.24
CA SER A 373 -4.65 -10.69 -1.60
C SER A 373 -3.68 -11.79 -2.00
N SER A 374 -2.96 -11.56 -3.11
CA SER A 374 -1.90 -12.44 -3.61
C SER A 374 -0.57 -12.30 -2.84
N ALA A 375 -0.51 -11.38 -1.87
CA ALA A 375 0.64 -11.25 -0.99
C ALA A 375 0.90 -12.57 -0.22
N SER A 376 2.17 -12.85 0.08
CA SER A 376 2.52 -14.03 0.87
C SER A 376 1.85 -13.97 2.25
N GLN A 377 1.59 -15.13 2.85
CA GLN A 377 1.03 -15.20 4.20
C GLN A 377 1.89 -14.42 5.21
N LEU A 378 3.22 -14.51 5.08
CA LEU A 378 4.18 -13.75 5.88
C LEU A 378 4.03 -12.22 5.70
N HIS A 379 3.75 -11.73 4.50
CA HIS A 379 3.48 -10.30 4.28
C HIS A 379 2.20 -9.87 4.98
N LYS A 380 1.12 -10.67 4.88
CA LYS A 380 -0.16 -10.37 5.55
C LYS A 380 0.01 -10.33 7.07
N GLU A 381 0.74 -11.29 7.62
CA GLU A 381 1.09 -11.37 9.04
C GLU A 381 1.98 -10.21 9.48
N ALA A 382 2.96 -9.82 8.67
CA ALA A 382 3.79 -8.65 8.94
C ALA A 382 2.97 -7.35 8.99
N VAL A 383 1.96 -7.19 8.13
CA VAL A 383 1.04 -6.04 8.19
C VAL A 383 0.26 -6.03 9.50
N VAL A 384 -0.27 -7.19 9.93
CA VAL A 384 -1.07 -7.31 11.16
C VAL A 384 -0.22 -7.17 12.43
N GLY A 385 1.03 -7.64 12.38
CA GLY A 385 1.98 -7.61 13.49
C GLY A 385 2.69 -6.27 13.68
N ALA A 386 2.71 -5.41 12.67
CA ALA A 386 3.41 -4.13 12.72
C ALA A 386 2.86 -3.19 13.82
N GLN A 387 3.76 -2.43 14.42
CA GLN A 387 3.50 -1.43 15.45
C GLN A 387 3.68 -0.01 14.88
N PHE A 388 3.24 0.98 15.66
CA PHE A 388 3.41 2.39 15.32
C PHE A 388 4.89 2.76 15.20
N GLY A 389 5.24 3.46 14.11
CA GLY A 389 6.60 3.97 13.89
C GLY A 389 7.61 2.96 13.36
N GLU A 390 7.20 1.71 13.08
CA GLU A 390 8.13 0.69 12.58
C GLU A 390 8.42 0.80 11.09
N THR A 391 7.52 1.37 10.29
CA THR A 391 7.76 1.49 8.84
C THR A 391 8.75 2.61 8.54
N LYS A 392 9.55 2.43 7.48
CA LYS A 392 10.57 3.39 7.06
C LYS A 392 10.51 3.60 5.55
N ARG A 393 10.92 4.80 5.12
CA ARG A 393 11.19 5.08 3.72
C ARG A 393 12.66 4.85 3.38
N THR A 394 12.90 4.22 2.23
CA THR A 394 14.24 3.90 1.75
C THR A 394 14.39 4.17 0.26
N LEU A 395 15.64 4.34 -0.20
CA LEU A 395 16.02 4.32 -1.62
C LEU A 395 16.55 2.95 -2.06
N VAL A 396 16.82 2.03 -1.13
CA VAL A 396 17.59 0.80 -1.38
C VAL A 396 16.93 -0.10 -2.43
N LEU A 397 15.60 -0.19 -2.43
CA LEU A 397 14.88 -1.14 -3.27
C LEU A 397 14.67 -0.69 -4.72
N SER A 398 14.70 0.62 -5.02
CA SER A 398 14.38 1.12 -6.37
C SER A 398 15.12 2.40 -6.79
N GLY A 399 15.97 2.95 -5.92
CA GLY A 399 16.56 4.28 -6.10
C GLY A 399 15.55 5.44 -5.96
N ARG A 400 14.27 5.13 -5.70
CA ARG A 400 13.21 6.08 -5.43
C ARG A 400 12.65 5.87 -4.02
N PRO A 401 12.24 6.94 -3.32
CA PRO A 401 11.66 6.79 -2.00
C PRO A 401 10.43 5.90 -2.04
N LEU A 402 10.47 4.84 -1.22
CA LEU A 402 9.34 3.94 -0.99
C LEU A 402 9.28 3.54 0.47
N ARG A 403 8.07 3.31 1.00
CA ARG A 403 7.82 2.93 2.39
C ARG A 403 7.56 1.44 2.54
N MET A 404 8.16 0.85 3.57
CA MET A 404 8.17 -0.58 3.86
C MET A 404 8.41 -0.84 5.36
N LEU A 405 8.22 -2.08 5.79
CA LEU A 405 8.69 -2.56 7.08
C LEU A 405 10.17 -2.98 6.95
N PRO A 406 11.10 -2.37 7.70
CA PRO A 406 12.53 -2.68 7.59
C PRO A 406 12.89 -4.02 8.23
N ASN A 407 13.39 -4.93 7.39
CA ASN A 407 14.10 -6.13 7.82
C ASN A 407 15.61 -5.85 8.02
N ASP A 408 16.37 -6.86 8.40
CA ASP A 408 17.78 -6.68 8.77
C ASP A 408 18.65 -6.29 7.57
N TYR A 409 18.32 -6.77 6.37
CA TYR A 409 18.96 -6.33 5.12
C TYR A 409 18.86 -4.81 4.93
N ILE A 410 17.68 -4.24 5.16
CA ILE A 410 17.48 -2.80 4.97
C ILE A 410 18.08 -2.01 6.13
N LYS A 411 17.96 -2.50 7.36
CA LYS A 411 18.63 -1.88 8.52
C LYS A 411 20.15 -1.80 8.33
N ASP A 412 20.76 -2.80 7.68
CA ASP A 412 22.19 -2.76 7.33
C ASP A 412 22.50 -1.64 6.32
N TRP A 413 21.76 -1.58 5.22
CA TRP A 413 21.94 -0.53 4.21
C TRP A 413 21.77 0.87 4.79
N GLU A 414 20.78 1.07 5.65
CA GLU A 414 20.44 2.36 6.24
C GLU A 414 21.52 2.87 7.23
N LYS A 415 22.51 2.06 7.61
CA LYS A 415 23.71 2.51 8.34
C LYS A 415 24.72 3.22 7.44
N ARG A 416 24.58 3.11 6.12
CA ARG A 416 25.54 3.59 5.10
C ARG A 416 24.89 4.59 4.13
N PRO A 417 24.32 5.71 4.62
CA PRO A 417 23.56 6.64 3.79
C PRO A 417 24.38 7.29 2.66
N GLU A 418 25.68 7.51 2.88
CA GLU A 418 26.58 8.06 1.86
C GLU A 418 26.75 7.10 0.68
N GLU A 419 26.83 5.80 0.93
CA GLU A 419 26.96 4.78 -0.13
C GLU A 419 25.67 4.68 -0.95
N ILE A 420 24.50 4.72 -0.29
CA ILE A 420 23.20 4.79 -0.97
C ILE A 420 23.16 6.01 -1.90
N ALA A 421 23.59 7.18 -1.42
CA ALA A 421 23.62 8.40 -2.21
C ALA A 421 24.57 8.28 -3.41
N GLN A 422 25.77 7.74 -3.21
CA GLN A 422 26.76 7.55 -4.28
C GLN A 422 26.28 6.58 -5.37
N LEU A 423 25.70 5.43 -5.00
CA LEU A 423 25.19 4.46 -5.95
C LEU A 423 24.02 5.02 -6.75
N THR A 424 23.04 5.62 -6.06
CA THR A 424 21.86 6.18 -6.73
C THR A 424 22.20 7.37 -7.62
N ALA A 425 23.21 8.18 -7.28
CA ALA A 425 23.73 9.23 -8.15
C ALA A 425 24.36 8.68 -9.44
N LYS A 426 24.95 7.49 -9.39
CA LYS A 426 25.48 6.75 -10.56
C LYS A 426 24.40 5.98 -11.32
N GLY A 427 23.14 6.08 -10.92
CA GLY A 427 22.03 5.33 -11.51
C GLY A 427 21.97 3.86 -11.11
N ILE A 428 22.73 3.46 -10.09
CA ILE A 428 22.75 2.09 -9.58
C ILE A 428 21.79 1.98 -8.40
N VAL A 429 20.84 1.06 -8.46
CA VAL A 429 19.96 0.76 -7.32
C VAL A 429 20.73 -0.10 -6.30
N PRO A 430 20.74 0.24 -5.00
CA PRO A 430 21.52 -0.50 -4.01
C PRO A 430 21.22 -1.99 -3.92
N ILE A 431 19.95 -2.40 -4.04
CA ILE A 431 19.63 -3.84 -4.04
C ILE A 431 20.14 -4.55 -5.30
N GLU A 432 20.07 -3.92 -6.46
CA GLU A 432 20.61 -4.46 -7.72
C GLU A 432 22.15 -4.55 -7.65
N HIS A 433 22.79 -3.59 -6.98
CA HIS A 433 24.23 -3.63 -6.72
C HIS A 433 24.65 -4.89 -5.95
N ASP A 434 23.91 -5.21 -4.88
CA ASP A 434 24.16 -6.41 -4.08
C ASP A 434 23.84 -7.70 -4.88
N PHE A 435 22.75 -7.72 -5.65
CA PHE A 435 22.44 -8.86 -6.53
C PHE A 435 23.54 -9.11 -7.56
N ASN A 436 24.08 -8.06 -8.18
CA ASN A 436 25.15 -8.17 -9.19
C ASN A 436 26.52 -8.56 -8.59
N LYS A 437 26.65 -8.55 -7.27
CA LYS A 437 27.83 -8.99 -6.53
C LYS A 437 27.66 -10.38 -5.92
N ASP A 438 26.60 -11.11 -6.28
CA ASP A 438 26.25 -12.41 -5.73
C ASP A 438 26.20 -12.41 -4.19
N LYS A 439 25.77 -11.30 -3.58
CA LYS A 439 25.64 -11.21 -2.12
C LYS A 439 24.59 -12.21 -1.65
N GLU A 440 24.98 -13.06 -0.70
CA GLU A 440 24.08 -13.97 0.00
C GLU A 440 23.15 -13.20 0.96
N ASP A 441 22.00 -13.76 1.33
CA ASP A 441 21.06 -13.21 2.32
C ASP A 441 20.36 -11.88 1.95
N ILE A 442 20.07 -11.66 0.66
CA ILE A 442 19.17 -10.56 0.25
C ILE A 442 17.71 -10.96 0.52
N GLU A 443 17.15 -10.43 1.61
CA GLU A 443 15.73 -10.57 1.92
C GLU A 443 14.95 -9.33 1.47
N ILE A 444 13.95 -9.53 0.60
CA ILE A 444 13.08 -8.44 0.14
C ILE A 444 12.09 -8.07 1.25
N PRO A 445 12.07 -6.81 1.71
CA PRO A 445 11.15 -6.39 2.76
C PRO A 445 9.71 -6.27 2.27
N TYR A 446 8.80 -6.23 3.23
CA TYR A 446 7.37 -6.07 2.97
C TYR A 446 6.97 -4.60 2.80
N LEU A 447 6.39 -4.26 1.64
CA LEU A 447 5.86 -2.92 1.40
C LEU A 447 4.56 -2.72 2.18
N MET A 448 4.50 -1.67 2.99
CA MET A 448 3.31 -1.28 3.76
C MET A 448 3.42 0.19 4.18
N GLY A 449 2.28 0.84 4.41
CA GLY A 449 2.21 2.19 4.95
C GLY A 449 2.13 2.19 6.47
N ASP A 450 2.25 3.35 7.09
CA ASP A 450 2.21 3.53 8.55
C ASP A 450 0.91 3.02 9.18
N VAL A 451 -0.15 2.93 8.38
CA VAL A 451 -1.45 2.42 8.79
C VAL A 451 -1.44 0.93 9.18
N SER A 452 -0.37 0.19 8.87
CA SER A 452 -0.17 -1.18 9.38
C SER A 452 -0.22 -1.25 10.91
N GLY A 453 0.24 -0.20 11.61
CA GLY A 453 0.19 -0.08 13.06
C GLY A 453 -1.22 -0.21 13.67
N ILE A 454 -2.29 -0.02 12.89
CA ILE A 454 -3.69 -0.14 13.35
C ILE A 454 -4.48 -1.27 12.69
N ILE A 455 -3.91 -1.97 11.72
CA ILE A 455 -4.53 -3.13 11.07
C ILE A 455 -4.24 -4.36 11.92
N LYS A 456 -5.27 -5.00 12.49
CA LYS A 456 -5.09 -6.08 13.48
C LYS A 456 -5.69 -7.44 13.10
N GLU A 457 -6.22 -7.57 11.90
CA GLU A 457 -6.84 -8.81 11.44
C GLU A 457 -6.76 -8.95 9.92
N ILE A 458 -6.72 -10.18 9.43
CA ILE A 458 -6.86 -10.51 8.00
C ILE A 458 -8.33 -10.80 7.73
N LYS A 459 -8.95 -10.07 6.80
CA LYS A 459 -10.41 -10.17 6.52
C LYS A 459 -10.71 -10.44 5.05
N PRO A 460 -11.90 -10.97 4.72
CA PRO A 460 -12.39 -10.90 3.34
C PRO A 460 -12.42 -9.45 2.84
N ALA A 461 -11.94 -9.19 1.63
CA ALA A 461 -11.87 -7.85 1.05
C ALA A 461 -13.25 -7.19 0.95
N GLY A 462 -14.29 -7.98 0.69
CA GLY A 462 -15.66 -7.46 0.66
C GLY A 462 -16.17 -6.98 2.02
N ASP A 463 -15.75 -7.60 3.12
CA ASP A 463 -16.08 -7.14 4.48
C ASP A 463 -15.39 -5.81 4.76
N ILE A 464 -14.11 -5.68 4.39
CA ILE A 464 -13.36 -4.42 4.52
C ILE A 464 -14.10 -3.28 3.83
N VAL A 465 -14.54 -3.45 2.58
CA VAL A 465 -15.30 -2.42 1.84
C VAL A 465 -16.57 -2.03 2.59
N ARG A 466 -17.38 -3.03 3.00
CA ARG A 466 -18.66 -2.79 3.69
C ARG A 466 -18.47 -2.05 5.02
N GLU A 467 -17.50 -2.49 5.82
CA GLU A 467 -17.21 -1.88 7.13
C GLU A 467 -16.70 -0.46 6.98
N MET A 468 -15.79 -0.20 6.01
CA MET A 468 -15.33 1.15 5.70
C MET A 468 -16.50 2.08 5.39
N VAL A 469 -17.42 1.65 4.53
CA VAL A 469 -18.57 2.48 4.11
C VAL A 469 -19.56 2.67 5.25
N GLN A 470 -19.91 1.60 5.96
CA GLN A 470 -20.86 1.66 7.07
C GLN A 470 -20.35 2.59 8.18
N GLN A 471 -19.10 2.42 8.60
CA GLN A 471 -18.50 3.26 9.63
C GLN A 471 -18.33 4.70 9.13
N ALA A 472 -18.00 4.94 7.85
CA ALA A 472 -17.93 6.29 7.30
C ALA A 472 -19.27 7.01 7.37
N VAL A 473 -20.36 6.33 7.02
CA VAL A 473 -21.71 6.89 7.11
C VAL A 473 -22.09 7.22 8.56
N GLU A 474 -21.74 6.34 9.50
CA GLU A 474 -21.97 6.57 10.93
C GLU A 474 -21.24 7.82 11.43
N VAL A 475 -19.93 7.93 11.19
CA VAL A 475 -19.15 9.08 11.69
C VAL A 475 -19.51 10.38 10.99
N LEU A 476 -19.92 10.35 9.72
CA LEU A 476 -20.42 11.54 9.02
C LEU A 476 -21.74 12.02 9.60
N ARG A 477 -22.66 11.11 9.94
CA ARG A 477 -23.91 11.47 10.63
C ARG A 477 -23.65 12.04 12.01
N THR A 478 -22.76 11.41 12.79
CA THR A 478 -22.32 11.94 14.08
C THR A 478 -21.73 13.33 13.93
N GLY A 479 -20.84 13.55 12.96
CA GLY A 479 -20.30 14.88 12.66
C GLY A 479 -21.38 15.91 12.31
N GLY A 480 -22.40 15.50 11.56
CA GLY A 480 -23.57 16.33 11.25
C GLY A 480 -24.34 16.80 12.48
N THR A 481 -24.38 16.01 13.56
CA THR A 481 -25.04 16.41 14.83
C THR A 481 -24.36 17.56 15.54
N TYR A 482 -23.09 17.85 15.22
CA TYR A 482 -22.38 18.99 15.78
C TYR A 482 -22.83 20.32 15.14
N ILE A 483 -23.52 20.28 14.01
CA ILE A 483 -24.06 21.44 13.32
C ILE A 483 -25.41 21.81 13.95
N LYS A 484 -25.48 22.95 14.64
CA LYS A 484 -26.73 23.50 15.19
C LYS A 484 -27.26 24.58 14.26
N ALA A 485 -28.52 24.47 13.84
CA ALA A 485 -29.22 25.55 13.15
C ALA A 485 -29.83 26.50 14.20
N GLY A 486 -29.23 27.68 14.43
CA GLY A 486 -29.77 28.67 15.38
C GLY A 486 -28.78 29.79 15.74
N SER A 487 -29.32 30.96 16.10
CA SER A 487 -28.56 32.17 16.41
C SER A 487 -27.69 32.02 17.66
N ALA A 488 -26.39 32.26 17.46
CA ALA A 488 -25.33 32.48 18.46
C ALA A 488 -25.22 31.43 19.57
N SER A 489 -24.07 30.75 19.58
CA SER A 489 -23.52 30.21 20.82
C SER A 489 -23.67 31.25 21.93
N LYS A 490 -24.33 30.91 23.04
CA LYS A 490 -24.36 31.74 24.26
C LYS A 490 -23.05 31.63 25.07
N LEU A 491 -21.99 31.13 24.43
CA LEU A 491 -20.65 31.01 25.00
C LEU A 491 -19.82 32.22 24.61
#